data_AF-A0A7C1H651-F1
#
_entry.id   AF-A0A7C1H651-F1
#
_cell.length_a   1.000
_cell.length_b   1.000
_cell.length_c   1.000
_cell.angle_alpha   90.00
_cell.angle_beta   90.00
_cell.angle_gamma   90.00
#
_symmetry.space_group_name_H-M   'P 1'
#
loop_
_entity.id
_entity.type
_entity.pdbx_description
1 polymer ?
#
loop_
_entity_poly.entity_id
_entity_poly.type
_entity_poly.pdbx_seq_one_letter_code
_entity_poly.pdbx_strand_id
1 'polypeptide(L)'
;MIRVKDLSKYYDQQVWISDDRISALISHRCQGVSQIDYHGLQPVSRNAKLLAHETGVLKFEIAITTDSGTTKHPVELSNLTVTPAAIQSQIQCQGLLLNLQLTVSKDSLFVSATGEKTLPNKGIKNLALIVCWNVASKTSEIHGERYWSSLT
;
A
#
# COMPACT_ATOMS: atom_id res chain seq x y z
N MET A 1 -13.15 10.68 7.57
CA MET A 1 -13.03 9.90 6.32
C MET A 1 -13.10 10.87 5.16
N ILE A 2 -12.13 10.82 4.26
CA ILE A 2 -12.03 11.71 3.09
C ILE A 2 -12.14 10.85 1.82
N ARG A 3 -12.93 11.31 0.85
CA ARG A 3 -12.98 10.67 -0.49
C ARG A 3 -12.02 11.39 -1.42
N VAL A 4 -11.05 10.65 -1.92
CA VAL A 4 -10.02 11.10 -2.85
C VAL A 4 -10.28 10.41 -4.18
N LYS A 5 -10.94 11.12 -5.11
CA LYS A 5 -11.30 10.54 -6.41
C LYS A 5 -10.07 10.10 -7.21
N ASP A 6 -9.02 10.91 -7.16
CA ASP A 6 -7.80 10.68 -7.92
C ASP A 6 -6.64 11.42 -7.24
N LEU A 7 -5.61 10.68 -6.84
CA LEU A 7 -4.40 11.24 -6.24
C LEU A 7 -3.65 12.15 -7.22
N SER A 8 -3.75 11.93 -8.54
CA SER A 8 -3.06 12.74 -9.55
C SER A 8 -3.43 14.24 -9.48
N LYS A 9 -4.59 14.55 -8.89
CA LYS A 9 -5.13 15.90 -8.75
C LYS A 9 -4.57 16.68 -7.56
N TYR A 10 -3.82 16.01 -6.69
CA TYR A 10 -3.18 16.62 -5.52
C TYR A 10 -1.73 16.97 -5.86
N TYR A 11 -1.20 18.01 -5.22
CA TYR A 11 0.11 18.57 -5.55
C TYR A 11 1.25 17.54 -5.38
N ASP A 12 1.23 16.83 -4.25
CA ASP A 12 2.17 15.77 -3.91
C ASP A 12 1.83 14.42 -4.53
N GLN A 13 0.60 14.26 -5.04
CA GLN A 13 0.04 13.05 -5.64
C GLN A 13 0.12 11.81 -4.73
N GLN A 14 0.09 12.07 -3.42
CA GLN A 14 0.44 11.10 -2.40
C GLN A 14 -0.49 11.24 -1.20
N VAL A 15 -0.61 10.17 -0.42
CA VAL A 15 -1.36 10.21 0.84
C VAL A 15 -0.75 9.28 1.86
N TRP A 16 -0.67 9.77 3.09
CA TRP A 16 -0.20 9.01 4.23
C TRP A 16 -1.35 8.31 4.94
N ILE A 17 -1.10 7.07 5.34
CA ILE A 17 -1.81 6.41 6.44
C ILE A 17 -0.83 6.12 7.56
N SER A 18 -1.26 6.27 8.80
CA SER A 18 -0.42 6.06 9.98
C SER A 18 -1.22 5.50 11.15
N ASP A 19 -0.50 4.73 11.97
CA ASP A 19 -0.88 4.30 13.32
C ASP A 19 0.37 4.40 14.22
N ASP A 20 0.26 4.00 15.49
CA ASP A 20 1.26 4.15 16.56
C ASP A 20 2.72 3.96 16.11
N ARG A 21 3.02 2.87 15.39
CA ARG A 21 4.41 2.52 15.05
C ARG A 21 4.69 2.34 13.57
N ILE A 22 3.69 2.52 12.72
CA ILE A 22 3.85 2.31 11.29
C ILE A 22 3.07 3.32 10.50
N SER A 23 3.70 3.84 9.45
CA SER A 23 3.04 4.63 8.43
C SER A 23 3.36 4.08 7.05
N ALA A 24 2.47 4.34 6.10
CA ALA A 24 2.65 3.99 4.71
C ALA A 24 2.25 5.16 3.82
N LEU A 25 3.08 5.44 2.82
CA LEU A 25 2.86 6.46 1.81
C LEU A 25 2.34 5.80 0.54
N ILE A 26 1.11 6.11 0.20
CA ILE A 26 0.49 5.67 -1.03
C ILE A 26 0.73 6.73 -2.09
N SER A 27 1.19 6.31 -3.27
CA SER A 27 1.58 7.23 -4.35
C SER A 27 0.91 6.89 -5.67
N HIS A 28 0.39 7.91 -6.33
CA HIS A 28 -0.07 7.81 -7.72
C HIS A 28 1.07 7.41 -8.67
N ARG A 29 2.30 7.87 -8.44
CA ARG A 29 3.43 7.63 -9.36
C ARG A 29 3.76 6.15 -9.54
N CYS A 30 3.66 5.37 -8.46
CA CYS A 30 3.94 3.94 -8.48
C CYS A 30 2.69 3.06 -8.44
N GLN A 31 1.49 3.65 -8.35
CA GLN A 31 0.21 2.96 -8.18
C GLN A 31 0.26 1.95 -7.01
N GLY A 32 0.85 2.36 -5.88
CA GLY A 32 1.16 1.46 -4.78
C GLY A 32 1.71 2.20 -3.56
N VAL A 33 2.47 1.48 -2.73
CA VAL A 33 3.14 2.05 -1.55
C VAL A 33 4.57 2.44 -1.96
N SER A 34 4.91 3.72 -1.90
CA SER A 34 6.25 4.23 -2.22
C SER A 34 7.19 4.24 -1.02
N GLN A 35 6.63 4.28 0.19
CA GLN A 35 7.39 4.37 1.43
C GLN A 35 6.63 3.72 2.60
N ILE A 36 7.35 3.05 3.49
CA ILE A 36 6.85 2.51 4.77
C ILE A 36 7.81 2.96 5.87
N ASP A 37 7.28 3.64 6.89
CA ASP A 37 8.06 4.03 8.06
C ASP A 37 7.65 3.14 9.22
N TYR A 38 8.63 2.60 9.93
CA TYR A 38 8.44 1.83 11.14
C TYR A 38 9.17 2.51 12.28
N HIS A 39 8.50 2.78 13.40
CA HIS A 39 9.06 3.51 14.54
C HIS A 39 9.72 2.61 15.60
N GLY A 40 9.52 1.29 15.52
CA GLY A 40 10.15 0.34 16.45
C GLY A 40 9.70 0.49 17.91
N LEU A 41 10.39 -0.22 18.81
CA LEU A 41 10.17 -0.10 20.25
C LEU A 41 10.81 1.18 20.80
N GLN A 42 10.37 1.62 21.98
CA GLN A 42 11.01 2.74 22.67
C GLN A 42 12.48 2.40 23.03
N PRO A 43 13.43 3.35 22.87
CA PRO A 43 13.23 4.68 22.29
C PRO A 43 13.05 4.61 20.77
N VAL A 44 11.96 5.21 20.26
CA VAL A 44 11.62 5.26 18.82
C VAL A 44 12.80 5.78 17.99
N SER A 45 13.59 6.69 18.58
CA SER A 45 14.74 7.29 17.92
C SER A 45 15.93 6.36 17.70
N ARG A 46 15.87 5.09 18.05
CA ARG A 46 16.96 4.13 17.73
C ARG A 46 16.47 3.00 16.86
N ASN A 47 15.17 2.78 16.87
CA ASN A 47 14.54 1.64 16.24
C ASN A 47 13.71 2.04 15.00
N ALA A 48 13.75 3.32 14.61
CA ALA A 48 13.04 3.76 13.43
C ALA A 48 13.76 3.36 12.15
N LYS A 49 13.01 2.71 11.27
CA LYS A 49 13.45 2.25 9.96
C LYS A 49 12.52 2.82 8.90
N LEU A 50 13.12 3.22 7.80
CA LEU A 50 12.45 3.70 6.61
C LEU A 50 12.70 2.72 5.49
N LEU A 51 11.66 2.33 4.78
CA LEU A 51 11.77 1.58 3.55
C LEU A 51 11.16 2.41 2.43
N ALA A 52 11.95 2.79 1.42
CA ALA A 52 11.48 3.64 0.34
C ALA A 52 12.08 3.24 -1.00
N HIS A 53 11.30 3.45 -2.07
CA HIS A 53 11.78 3.33 -3.44
C HIS A 53 10.93 4.18 -4.38
N GLU A 54 11.57 4.94 -5.28
CA GLU A 54 10.89 5.89 -6.18
C GLU A 54 9.86 5.22 -7.11
N THR A 55 10.14 3.98 -7.52
CA THR A 55 9.24 3.18 -8.37
C THR A 55 8.22 2.36 -7.58
N GLY A 56 8.17 2.50 -6.25
CA GLY A 56 7.28 1.75 -5.35
C GLY A 56 8.00 0.64 -4.58
N VAL A 57 7.66 0.50 -3.30
CA VAL A 57 8.06 -0.59 -2.40
C VAL A 57 7.11 -1.78 -2.54
N LEU A 58 5.79 -1.51 -2.53
CA LEU A 58 4.75 -2.50 -2.78
C LEU A 58 3.92 -2.09 -3.99
N LYS A 59 3.65 -3.06 -4.86
CA LYS A 59 2.68 -2.95 -5.96
C LYS A 59 1.69 -4.10 -5.89
N PHE A 60 0.54 -3.90 -6.53
CA PHE A 60 -0.54 -4.87 -6.49
C PHE A 60 -0.94 -5.28 -7.92
N GLU A 61 -1.18 -6.57 -8.10
CA GLU A 61 -1.73 -7.13 -9.33
C GLU A 61 -2.86 -8.09 -8.98
N ILE A 62 -3.79 -8.27 -9.92
CA ILE A 62 -4.85 -9.25 -9.83
C ILE A 62 -4.55 -10.37 -10.83
N ALA A 63 -4.41 -11.59 -10.32
CA ALA A 63 -4.32 -12.78 -11.14
C ALA A 63 -5.69 -13.41 -11.32
N ILE A 64 -6.10 -13.58 -12.58
CA ILE A 64 -7.34 -14.24 -12.97
C ILE A 64 -6.98 -15.52 -13.70
N THR A 65 -7.42 -16.65 -13.16
CA THR A 65 -7.22 -17.97 -13.77
C THR A 65 -8.52 -18.45 -14.39
N THR A 66 -8.46 -18.78 -15.68
CA THR A 66 -9.54 -19.37 -16.48
C THR A 66 -9.11 -20.72 -17.05
N ASP A 67 -9.98 -21.35 -17.84
CA ASP A 67 -9.62 -22.55 -18.62
C ASP A 67 -8.47 -22.31 -19.61
N SER A 68 -8.29 -21.07 -20.09
CA SER A 68 -7.25 -20.71 -21.06
C SER A 68 -5.90 -20.34 -20.42
N GLY A 69 -5.83 -20.26 -19.08
CA GLY A 69 -4.59 -19.93 -18.35
C GLY A 69 -4.77 -18.84 -17.30
N THR A 70 -3.65 -18.33 -16.79
CA THR A 70 -3.62 -17.23 -15.80
C THR A 70 -3.15 -15.94 -16.46
N THR A 71 -3.92 -14.87 -16.30
CA THR A 71 -3.54 -13.51 -16.70
C THR A 71 -3.36 -12.65 -15.46
N LYS A 72 -2.42 -11.69 -15.53
CA LYS A 72 -2.14 -10.75 -14.45
C LYS A 72 -2.46 -9.33 -14.91
N HIS A 73 -3.14 -8.58 -14.05
CA HIS A 73 -3.59 -7.22 -14.33
C HIS A 73 -3.06 -6.29 -13.24
N PRO A 74 -2.28 -5.25 -13.57
CA PRO A 74 -1.83 -4.29 -12.58
C PRO A 74 -3.02 -3.55 -11.96
N VAL A 75 -2.92 -3.27 -10.67
CA VAL A 75 -3.93 -2.46 -9.96
C VAL A 75 -3.60 -0.99 -10.11
N GLU A 76 -4.60 -0.21 -10.51
CA GLU A 76 -4.54 1.25 -10.46
C GLU A 76 -5.33 1.76 -9.25
N LEU A 77 -4.65 2.51 -8.38
CA LEU A 77 -5.24 3.06 -7.17
C LEU A 77 -5.98 4.36 -7.52
N SER A 78 -7.29 4.24 -7.67
CA SER A 78 -8.21 5.35 -7.91
C SER A 78 -9.41 5.29 -6.97
N ASN A 79 -10.19 6.38 -6.93
CA ASN A 79 -11.42 6.48 -6.13
C ASN A 79 -11.24 6.03 -4.67
N LEU A 80 -10.18 6.54 -4.05
CA LEU A 80 -9.78 6.15 -2.71
C LEU A 80 -10.73 6.71 -1.65
N THR A 81 -11.09 5.86 -0.71
CA THR A 81 -11.64 6.29 0.58
C THR A 81 -10.52 6.20 1.61
N VAL A 82 -10.19 7.34 2.21
CA VAL A 82 -9.03 7.49 3.10
C VAL A 82 -9.50 7.81 4.52
N THR A 83 -8.91 7.11 5.49
CA THR A 83 -8.94 7.44 6.91
C THR A 83 -7.50 7.59 7.41
N PRO A 84 -7.26 8.10 8.63
CA PRO A 84 -5.90 8.19 9.15
C PRO A 84 -5.13 6.87 9.10
N ALA A 85 -5.79 5.73 9.32
CA ALA A 85 -5.14 4.43 9.42
C ALA A 85 -5.40 3.49 8.21
N ALA A 86 -6.15 3.92 7.19
CA ALA A 86 -6.51 3.03 6.09
C ALA A 86 -6.81 3.75 4.78
N ILE A 87 -6.56 3.05 3.67
CA ILE A 87 -7.14 3.38 2.37
C ILE A 87 -7.96 2.21 1.84
N GLN A 88 -9.02 2.53 1.10
CA GLN A 88 -9.82 1.58 0.34
C GLN A 88 -9.95 2.06 -1.10
N SER A 89 -9.81 1.15 -2.06
CA SER A 89 -9.97 1.42 -3.49
C SER A 89 -10.89 0.37 -4.12
N GLN A 90 -11.77 0.83 -5.00
CA GLN A 90 -12.59 -0.06 -5.82
C GLN A 90 -11.95 -0.23 -7.20
N ILE A 91 -11.69 -1.47 -7.57
CA ILE A 91 -10.99 -1.84 -8.79
C ILE A 91 -11.94 -2.65 -9.66
N GLN A 92 -12.12 -2.22 -10.90
CA GLN A 92 -12.84 -2.99 -11.90
C GLN A 92 -11.84 -3.76 -12.78
N CYS A 93 -11.99 -5.08 -12.84
CA CYS A 93 -11.11 -5.93 -13.64
C CYS A 93 -11.91 -7.05 -14.29
N GLN A 94 -11.98 -7.07 -15.62
CA GLN A 94 -12.65 -8.12 -16.41
C GLN A 94 -14.07 -8.49 -15.93
N GLY A 95 -14.90 -7.52 -15.54
CA GLY A 95 -16.26 -7.79 -15.02
C GLY A 95 -16.31 -8.32 -13.58
N LEU A 96 -15.23 -8.10 -12.82
CA LEU A 96 -15.19 -8.22 -11.36
C LEU A 96 -15.10 -6.82 -10.74
N LEU A 97 -15.74 -6.65 -9.59
CA LEU A 97 -15.53 -5.50 -8.71
C LEU A 97 -14.77 -5.97 -7.48
N LEU A 98 -13.58 -5.44 -7.29
CA LEU A 98 -12.70 -5.75 -6.17
C LEU A 98 -12.59 -4.55 -5.25
N ASN A 99 -12.68 -4.78 -3.96
CA ASN A 99 -12.38 -3.78 -2.94
C ASN A 99 -11.01 -4.13 -2.36
N LEU A 100 -9.99 -3.34 -2.69
CA LEU A 100 -8.67 -3.41 -2.09
C LEU A 100 -8.61 -2.49 -0.88
N GLN A 101 -8.12 -3.00 0.25
CA GLN A 101 -7.93 -2.25 1.47
C GLN A 101 -6.50 -2.39 1.96
N LEU A 102 -5.90 -1.26 2.30
CA LEU A 102 -4.63 -1.17 3.01
C LEU A 102 -4.94 -0.58 4.38
N THR A 103 -4.46 -1.20 5.45
CA THR A 103 -4.70 -0.73 6.81
C THR A 103 -3.43 -0.87 7.62
N VAL A 104 -3.03 0.21 8.28
CA VAL A 104 -1.98 0.16 9.29
C VAL A 104 -2.62 -0.11 10.64
N SER A 105 -2.07 -1.05 11.39
CA SER A 105 -2.44 -1.26 12.78
C SER A 105 -1.24 -1.69 13.62
N LYS A 106 -0.99 -0.96 14.71
CA LYS A 106 0.15 -1.16 15.62
C LYS A 106 1.48 -1.10 14.87
N ASP A 107 2.03 -2.27 14.53
CA ASP A 107 3.34 -2.48 13.90
C ASP A 107 3.25 -3.11 12.51
N SER A 108 2.04 -3.21 11.95
CA SER A 108 1.77 -4.00 10.75
C SER A 108 1.00 -3.21 9.69
N LEU A 109 1.38 -3.42 8.42
CA LEU A 109 0.60 -3.01 7.25
C LEU A 109 -0.15 -4.22 6.70
N PHE A 110 -1.47 -4.20 6.84
CA PHE A 110 -2.38 -5.21 6.30
C PHE A 110 -2.81 -4.82 4.90
N VAL A 111 -2.76 -5.80 3.99
CA VAL A 111 -3.27 -5.68 2.63
C VAL A 111 -4.32 -6.78 2.44
N SER A 112 -5.54 -6.38 2.12
CA SER A 112 -6.63 -7.33 1.84
C SER A 112 -7.40 -6.91 0.60
N ALA A 113 -7.88 -7.88 -0.16
CA ALA A 113 -8.82 -7.63 -1.23
C ALA A 113 -10.01 -8.57 -1.09
N THR A 114 -11.20 -8.03 -1.26
CA THR A 114 -12.43 -8.81 -1.42
C THR A 114 -12.97 -8.59 -2.83
N GLY A 115 -13.56 -9.61 -3.42
CA GLY A 115 -14.05 -9.55 -4.79
C GLY A 115 -15.48 -10.06 -4.89
N GLU A 116 -16.30 -9.31 -5.63
CA GLU A 116 -17.66 -9.71 -5.97
C GLU A 116 -17.80 -9.82 -7.49
N LYS A 117 -18.53 -10.85 -7.93
CA LYS A 117 -18.85 -11.02 -9.34
C LYS A 117 -19.96 -10.03 -9.71
N THR A 118 -19.68 -9.09 -10.61
CA THR A 118 -20.68 -8.13 -11.08
C THR A 118 -21.41 -8.59 -12.34
N LEU A 119 -20.87 -9.58 -13.05
CA LEU A 119 -21.49 -10.23 -14.21
C LEU A 119 -21.39 -11.76 -14.09
N PRO A 120 -22.29 -12.51 -14.76
CA PRO A 120 -22.18 -13.97 -14.87
C PRO A 120 -20.99 -14.35 -15.77
N ASN A 121 -19.77 -14.20 -15.25
CA ASN A 121 -18.54 -14.63 -15.92
C ASN A 121 -18.40 -16.15 -15.81
N LYS A 122 -18.89 -16.83 -16.84
CA LYS A 122 -18.63 -18.26 -17.08
C LYS A 122 -17.15 -18.41 -17.46
N GLY A 123 -16.34 -18.99 -16.57
CA GLY A 123 -14.96 -19.38 -16.90
C GLY A 123 -13.87 -18.92 -15.92
N ILE A 124 -14.17 -18.05 -14.94
CA ILE A 124 -13.20 -17.73 -13.88
C ILE A 124 -13.20 -18.86 -12.85
N LYS A 125 -12.05 -19.54 -12.72
CA LYS A 125 -11.82 -20.62 -11.75
C LYS A 125 -11.22 -20.11 -10.45
N ASN A 126 -10.28 -19.16 -10.55
CA ASN A 126 -9.57 -18.63 -9.40
C ASN A 126 -9.28 -17.14 -9.57
N LEU A 127 -9.19 -16.45 -8.44
CA LEU A 127 -8.83 -15.05 -8.32
C LEU A 127 -7.82 -14.90 -7.18
N ALA A 128 -6.71 -14.23 -7.43
CA ALA A 128 -5.71 -13.95 -6.40
C ALA A 128 -5.24 -12.50 -6.46
N LEU A 129 -5.10 -11.88 -5.28
CA LEU A 129 -4.31 -10.66 -5.12
C LEU A 129 -2.84 -11.05 -5.06
N ILE A 130 -2.04 -10.49 -5.96
CA ILE A 130 -0.59 -10.59 -5.93
C ILE A 130 -0.06 -9.30 -5.32
N VAL A 131 0.73 -9.43 -4.25
CA VAL A 131 1.48 -8.33 -3.65
C VAL A 131 2.94 -8.46 -4.10
N CYS A 132 3.38 -7.52 -4.92
CA CYS A 132 4.73 -7.48 -5.46
C CYS A 132 5.62 -6.61 -4.58
N TRP A 133 6.59 -7.24 -3.92
CA TRP A 133 7.66 -6.55 -3.20
C TRP A 133 8.77 -6.14 -4.16
N ASN A 134 9.16 -4.87 -4.13
CA ASN A 134 10.32 -4.40 -4.86
C ASN A 134 11.60 -4.71 -4.09
N VAL A 135 12.34 -5.73 -4.53
CA VAL A 135 13.60 -6.19 -3.93
C VAL A 135 14.72 -5.16 -3.96
N ALA A 136 14.63 -4.13 -4.80
CA ALA A 136 15.60 -3.03 -4.84
C ALA A 136 15.33 -1.96 -3.77
N SER A 137 14.18 -2.02 -3.08
CA SER A 137 13.84 -1.10 -2.00
C SER A 137 14.87 -1.21 -0.88
N LYS A 138 15.42 -0.07 -0.47
CA LYS A 138 16.45 -0.02 0.57
C LYS A 138 15.83 0.37 1.90
N THR A 139 16.20 -0.34 2.94
CA THR A 139 15.94 0.09 4.31
C THR A 139 17.03 1.05 4.76
N SER A 140 16.62 2.20 5.29
CA SER A 140 17.49 3.19 5.90
C SER A 140 17.13 3.34 7.38
N GLU A 141 18.12 3.43 8.25
CA GLU A 141 17.91 3.80 9.64
C GLU A 141 17.76 5.32 9.73
N ILE A 142 16.70 5.80 10.38
CA ILE A 142 16.34 7.23 10.39
C ILE A 142 17.09 8.02 11.48
N HIS A 143 17.92 7.34 12.26
CA HIS A 143 18.69 7.97 13.33
C HIS A 143 20.18 7.76 13.14
N GLY A 144 20.88 8.85 12.83
CA GLY A 144 22.29 9.00 13.22
C GLY A 144 22.41 9.15 14.73
N GLU A 145 23.55 8.82 15.29
CA GLU A 145 23.85 8.96 16.72
C GLU A 145 23.51 10.38 17.23
N ARG A 146 22.37 10.54 17.90
CA ARG A 146 22.05 11.79 18.60
C ARG A 146 22.67 11.74 19.99
N TYR A 147 23.88 12.27 20.10
CA TYR A 147 24.44 12.63 21.40
C TYR A 147 23.70 13.85 21.92
N TRP A 148 22.83 13.64 22.90
CA TRP A 148 22.41 14.74 23.77
C TRP A 148 23.62 15.08 24.61
N SER A 149 24.37 16.12 24.22
CA SER A 149 25.40 16.66 25.10
C SER A 149 24.69 17.13 26.36
N SER A 150 24.92 16.44 27.47
CA SER A 150 24.59 16.97 28.78
C SER A 150 25.51 18.15 29.00
N LEU A 151 25.03 19.35 28.71
CA LEU A 151 25.65 20.57 29.20
C LEU A 151 25.59 20.51 30.73
N THR A 152 26.71 20.10 31.32
CA THR A 152 27.07 20.34 32.73
C THR A 152 27.71 21.71 32.85
#